data_AF-A0A4R2D623-F1
#
_entry.id   AF-A0A4R2D623-F1
#
_cell.length_a   1.000
_cell.length_b   1.000
_cell.length_c   1.000
_cell.angle_alpha   90.00
_cell.angle_beta   90.00
_cell.angle_gamma   90.00
#
_symmetry.space_group_name_H-M   'P 1'
#
loop_
_entity.id
_entity.type
_entity.pdbx_description
1 polymer ?
#
loop_
_entity_poly.entity_id
_entity_poly.type
_entity_poly.pdbx_seq_one_letter_code
_entity_poly.pdbx_strand_id
1 'polypeptide(L)' 'MKYEIGMHIVYDVLNKGVLVEFRGKSHYLAGPFKTQKEAIGAGEELCRKLGWGKSDGA' A
#
# COMPACT_ATOMS: atom_id res chain seq x y z
N MET A 1 -3.79 0.97 12.99
CA MET A 1 -4.83 0.29 12.19
C MET A 1 -4.31 -1.08 11.81
N LYS A 2 -5.14 -2.13 11.89
CA LYS A 2 -4.77 -3.46 11.42
C LYS A 2 -5.02 -3.52 9.91
N TYR A 3 -4.13 -4.17 9.14
CA TYR A 3 -4.36 -4.39 7.72
C TYR A 3 -5.58 -5.30 7.51
N GLU A 4 -6.31 -5.08 6.41
CA GLU A 4 -7.44 -5.94 6.03
C GLU A 4 -6.94 -7.34 5.62
N ILE A 5 -7.82 -8.35 5.69
CA ILE A 5 -7.51 -9.68 5.16
C ILE A 5 -7.22 -9.56 3.65
N GLY A 6 -6.10 -10.13 3.21
CA GLY A 6 -5.66 -10.06 1.81
C GLY A 6 -5.07 -8.71 1.39
N MET A 7 -4.81 -7.81 2.35
CA MET A 7 -4.05 -6.58 2.09
C MET A 7 -2.55 -6.86 2.27
N HIS A 8 -1.78 -6.65 1.21
CA HIS A 8 -0.32 -6.79 1.20
C HIS A 8 0.35 -5.52 0.70
N ILE A 9 1.40 -5.07 1.37
CA ILE A 9 2.25 -3.98 0.90
C ILE A 9 3.69 -4.47 0.98
N VAL A 10 4.31 -4.66 -0.17
CA VAL A 10 5.62 -5.29 -0.30
C VAL A 10 6.57 -4.34 -1.01
N TYR A 11 7.63 -3.95 -0.31
CA TYR A 11 8.69 -3.13 -0.88
C TYR A 11 9.55 -3.96 -1.84
N ASP A 12 9.62 -3.53 -3.10
CA ASP A 12 10.56 -4.06 -4.07
C ASP A 12 11.92 -3.41 -3.85
N VAL A 13 12.82 -4.14 -3.19
CA VAL A 13 14.18 -3.66 -2.89
C VAL A 13 15.06 -3.52 -4.12
N LEU A 14 14.73 -4.18 -5.23
CA LEU A 14 15.51 -4.17 -6.47
C LEU A 14 15.17 -2.92 -7.29
N ASN A 15 13.90 -2.70 -7.57
CA ASN A 15 13.43 -1.56 -8.37
C ASN A 15 13.09 -0.33 -7.52
N LYS A 16 13.21 -0.44 -6.19
CA LYS A 16 12.87 0.62 -5.23
C LYS A 16 11.41 1.08 -5.33
N GLY A 17 10.50 0.19 -5.77
CA GLY A 17 9.06 0.44 -5.86
C GLY A 17 8.26 -0.28 -4.77
N VAL A 18 6.92 -0.24 -4.81
CA VAL A 18 6.06 -1.00 -3.89
C VAL A 18 4.92 -1.69 -4.64
N LEU A 19 4.76 -2.98 -4.37
CA LEU A 19 3.59 -3.75 -4.77
C LEU A 19 2.54 -3.67 -3.65
N VAL A 20 1.31 -3.34 -4.01
CA VAL A 20 0.16 -3.25 -3.12
C VAL A 20 -0.91 -4.19 -3.62
N GLU A 21 -1.35 -5.12 -2.80
CA GLU A 21 -2.60 -5.85 -2.99
C GLU A 21 -3.63 -5.30 -2.03
N PHE A 22 -4.77 -4.86 -2.56
CA PHE A 22 -5.86 -4.31 -1.77
C PHE A 22 -7.20 -4.74 -2.36
N ARG A 23 -8.02 -5.46 -1.58
CA ARG A 23 -9.35 -5.95 -1.96
C ARG A 23 -9.37 -6.67 -3.32
N GLY A 24 -8.40 -7.56 -3.52
CA GLY A 24 -8.26 -8.37 -4.74
C GLY A 24 -7.69 -7.64 -5.95
N LYS A 25 -7.21 -6.39 -5.79
CA LYS A 25 -6.56 -5.62 -6.85
C LYS A 25 -5.08 -5.39 -6.54
N SER A 26 -4.24 -5.56 -7.54
CA SER A 26 -2.80 -5.31 -7.45
C SER A 26 -2.46 -3.96 -8.07
N HIS A 27 -1.61 -3.20 -7.38
CA HIS A 27 -1.09 -1.91 -7.80
C HIS A 27 0.42 -1.91 -7.61
N TYR A 28 1.16 -1.39 -8.59
CA TYR A 28 2.60 -1.18 -8.44
C TYR A 28 2.89 0.32 -8.51
N LEU A 29 3.47 0.86 -7.45
CA LEU A 29 3.95 2.24 -7.43
C LEU A 29 5.45 2.22 -7.72
N ALA A 30 5.82 2.79 -8.87
CA ALA A 30 7.22 2.99 -9.21
C ALA A 30 7.86 3.96 -8.22
N GLY A 31 9.11 3.66 -7.84
CA GLY A 31 9.90 4.49 -6.96
C GLY A 31 10.52 5.73 -7.66
N PRO A 32 11.63 6.27 -7.12
CA PRO A 32 12.55 5.61 -6.18
C PRO A 32 12.21 5.87 -4.70
N PHE A 33 11.72 4.86 -3.99
CA PHE A 33 11.65 4.90 -2.52
C PHE A 33 13.02 4.57 -1.95
N LYS A 34 13.55 5.44 -1.09
CA LYS A 34 14.89 5.28 -0.51
C LYS A 34 14.92 4.23 0.60
N THR A 35 13.77 4.01 1.24
CA THR A 35 13.64 3.09 2.37
C THR A 35 12.36 2.28 2.27
N GLN A 36 12.36 1.10 2.90
CA GLN A 36 11.16 0.28 3.04
C GLN A 36 10.02 1.04 3.75
N LYS A 37 10.36 1.89 4.73
CA LYS A 37 9.38 2.70 5.45
C LYS A 37 8.65 3.67 4.53
N GLU A 38 9.38 4.32 3.64
CA GLU A 38 8.83 5.25 2.65
C GLU A 38 7.91 4.53 1.66
N ALA A 39 8.37 3.39 1.13
CA ALA A 39 7.60 2.53 0.23
C ALA A 39 6.29 2.02 0.87
N ILE A 40 6.36 1.52 2.11
CA ILE A 40 5.18 1.05 2.84
C ILE A 40 4.22 2.23 3.09
N GLY A 41 4.74 3.39 3.48
CA GLY A 41 3.93 4.61 3.67
C GLY A 41 3.17 5.01 2.41
N ALA A 42 3.82 4.96 1.24
CA ALA A 42 3.17 5.24 -0.04
C ALA A 42 2.09 4.21 -0.39
N GLY A 43 2.34 2.92 -0.13
CA GLY A 43 1.34 1.86 -0.30
C GLY A 43 0.13 2.03 0.62
N GLU A 44 0.35 2.39 1.88
CA GLU A 44 -0.72 2.68 2.82
C GLU A 44 -1.53 3.90 2.41
N GLU A 45 -0.87 4.95 1.92
CA GLU A 45 -1.55 6.15 1.41
C GLU A 45 -2.44 5.81 0.21
N LEU A 46 -1.97 4.96 -0.70
CA LEU A 46 -2.79 4.44 -1.80
C LEU A 46 -4.03 3.72 -1.26
N CYS A 47 -3.87 2.81 -0.30
CA CYS A 47 -5.02 2.11 0.30
C CYS A 47 -6.00 3.10 0.96
N ARG A 48 -5.53 4.14 1.66
CA ARG A 48 -6.40 5.18 2.25
C ARG A 48 -7.16 5.95 1.18
N LYS A 49 -6.52 6.29 0.06
CA LYS A 49 -7.18 6.92 -1.10
C LYS A 49 -8.26 6.02 -1.68
N LEU A 50 -8.04 4.69 -1.66
CA LEU A 50 -8.99 3.67 -2.08
C LEU A 50 -10.04 3.31 -1.00
N GLY A 51 -10.04 4.00 0.14
CA GLY A 51 -11.08 3.87 1.17
C GLY A 51 -10.68 3.02 2.39
N TRP A 52 -9.44 2.58 2.50
CA TRP A 52 -8.96 1.89 3.70
C TRP A 52 -9.10 2.77 4.95
N GLY A 53 -9.73 2.22 6.00
CA GLY A 53 -9.92 2.90 7.28
C GLY A 53 -11.05 3.93 7.31
N LYS A 54 -11.79 4.14 6.21
CA LYS A 54 -13.07 4.85 6.27
C LYS A 54 -14.11 3.87 6.80
N SER A 55 -14.67 4.17 7.96
CA SER A 55 -15.94 3.56 8.36
C SER A 55 -17.00 4.07 7.38
N ASP A 56 -17.68 3.18 6.69
CA ASP A 56 -18.85 3.54 5.89
C ASP A 56 -19.85 4.24 6.81
N GLY A 57 -20.04 5.55 6.62
CA GLY A 57 -21.13 6.39 7.16
C GLY A 57 -21.49 6.23 8.64
N ALA A 58 -21.09 7.22 9.46
CA ALA A 58 -21.91 7.65 10.59
C ALA A 58 -22.91 8.72 10.10
#